data_AF-A0A0C9Z4T1-F1
#
_entry.id   AF-A0A0C9Z4T1-F1
#
_cell.length_a   1.000
_cell.length_b   1.000
_cell.length_c   1.000
_cell.angle_alpha   90.00
_cell.angle_beta   90.00
_cell.angle_gamma   90.00
#
_symmetry.space_group_name_H-M   'P 1'
#
loop_
_entity.id
_entity.type
_entity.pdbx_description
1 polymer ?
#
loop_
_entity_poly.entity_id
_entity_poly.type
_entity_poly.pdbx_seq_one_letter_code
_entity_poly.pdbx_strand_id
1 'polypeptide(L)'
;MLQQKVWHSNHNSQLILSYYLDTVEEFGYIPMITQSNPGTENFRIANAQTLLQQMHDPNLHGYIQHQWMCTKKNIKPEIAWSQLCHCFAPGFESLLDTGMDIGWYDPNNTLQLNPACGMVFCWVFIPWLQVELNNYQDHINNSQKHRDKWKVTPHGIPELIHTCAEDYGALDFKVMVLPATIEQVRKLYINPNHTVFDLVPPALNAFIKACYLQLGSPSVGRTSVWTVYCDILDLMQQSEGMPAILTVTEDHATMDDEELNLLPGLHDLLEMEDYMGGVANGLGLHECLLGSSTAFLSNLF
;
A
#
# COMPACT_ATOMS: atom_id res chain seq x y z
N MET A 1 6.71 4.05 8.55
CA MET A 1 5.37 4.36 9.12
C MET A 1 4.38 3.31 8.66
N LEU A 2 3.34 2.99 9.45
CA LEU A 2 2.27 2.11 8.99
C LEU A 2 1.37 2.91 8.05
N GLN A 3 1.16 2.37 6.84
CA GLN A 3 0.23 2.89 5.83
C GLN A 3 -0.63 1.72 5.35
N GLN A 4 -1.95 1.89 5.33
CA GLN A 4 -2.89 0.86 4.87
C GLN A 4 -4.02 1.46 4.04
N LYS A 5 -4.41 0.73 2.99
CA LYS A 5 -5.49 1.11 2.08
C LYS A 5 -6.49 -0.03 1.95
N VAL A 6 -7.77 0.31 1.93
CA VAL A 6 -8.88 -0.61 1.69
C VAL A 6 -9.30 -0.48 0.24
N TRP A 7 -9.41 -1.61 -0.46
CA TRP A 7 -9.92 -1.66 -1.82
C TRP A 7 -10.57 -3.01 -2.10
N HIS A 8 -11.27 -3.12 -3.23
CA HIS A 8 -11.94 -4.36 -3.62
C HIS A 8 -10.98 -5.43 -4.21
N SER A 9 -9.73 -5.07 -4.52
CA SER A 9 -8.69 -5.97 -5.03
C SER A 9 -7.30 -5.52 -4.59
N ASN A 10 -6.40 -6.49 -4.38
CA ASN A 10 -4.99 -6.30 -4.05
C ASN A 10 -4.05 -7.00 -5.05
N HIS A 11 -4.54 -7.42 -6.21
CA HIS A 11 -3.74 -8.16 -7.20
C HIS A 11 -3.22 -7.29 -8.35
N ASN A 12 -3.69 -6.05 -8.48
CA ASN A 12 -3.30 -5.17 -9.58
C ASN A 12 -2.05 -4.35 -9.19
N SER A 13 -1.01 -4.46 -10.00
CA SER A 13 0.29 -3.84 -9.73
C SER A 13 0.26 -2.30 -9.86
N GLN A 14 -0.62 -1.74 -10.69
CA GLN A 14 -0.77 -0.28 -10.83
C GLN A 14 -1.40 0.33 -9.58
N LEU A 15 -2.38 -0.36 -8.99
CA LEU A 15 -3.01 0.05 -7.76
C LEU A 15 -2.02 0.00 -6.57
N ILE A 16 -1.25 -1.07 -6.47
CA ILE A 16 -0.24 -1.20 -5.41
C ILE A 16 0.85 -0.13 -5.57
N LEU A 17 1.31 0.12 -6.80
CA LEU A 17 2.27 1.19 -7.07
C LEU A 17 1.70 2.57 -6.76
N SER A 18 0.41 2.84 -7.05
CA SER A 18 -0.18 4.15 -6.75
C SER A 18 -0.15 4.44 -5.25
N TYR A 19 -0.48 3.46 -4.41
CA TYR A 19 -0.39 3.61 -2.96
C TYR A 19 1.03 3.91 -2.48
N TYR A 20 2.02 3.25 -3.09
CA TYR A 20 3.43 3.52 -2.80
C TYR A 20 3.80 4.96 -3.19
N LEU A 21 3.50 5.39 -4.42
CA LEU A 21 3.86 6.73 -4.89
C LEU A 21 3.12 7.84 -4.15
N ASP A 22 1.84 7.64 -3.78
CA ASP A 22 1.09 8.59 -2.96
C ASP A 22 1.75 8.78 -1.59
N THR A 23 2.22 7.68 -0.99
CA THR A 23 2.96 7.71 0.28
C THR A 23 4.30 8.45 0.15
N VAL A 24 5.02 8.22 -0.94
CA VAL A 24 6.30 8.88 -1.24
C VAL A 24 6.10 10.37 -1.49
N GLU A 25 5.02 10.75 -2.16
CA GLU A 25 4.65 12.14 -2.41
C GLU A 25 4.27 12.88 -1.12
N GLU A 26 3.50 12.22 -0.24
CA GLU A 26 3.14 12.74 1.09
C GLU A 26 4.38 12.98 1.97
N PHE A 27 5.30 12.01 2.00
CA PHE A 27 6.48 12.06 2.86
C PHE A 27 7.68 12.82 2.24
N GLY A 28 7.74 12.96 0.93
CA GLY A 28 8.83 13.63 0.20
C GLY A 28 10.14 12.82 0.10
N TYR A 29 10.10 11.53 0.44
CA TYR A 29 11.28 10.65 0.39
C TYR A 29 10.86 9.21 0.05
N ILE A 30 11.83 8.40 -0.41
CA ILE A 30 11.73 6.95 -0.53
C ILE A 30 12.61 6.25 0.51
N PRO A 31 12.28 5.02 0.95
CA PRO A 31 13.24 4.21 1.70
C PRO A 31 14.44 3.86 0.81
N MET A 32 15.58 3.55 1.42
CA MET A 32 16.75 3.04 0.69
C MET A 32 16.43 1.75 -0.09
N ILE A 33 15.78 0.78 0.55
CA ILE A 33 15.41 -0.51 -0.03
C ILE A 33 13.93 -0.78 0.29
N THR A 34 13.23 -1.37 -0.67
CA THR A 34 11.87 -1.91 -0.46
C THR A 34 11.91 -3.43 -0.36
N GLN A 35 10.94 -4.03 0.34
CA GLN A 35 10.87 -5.47 0.54
C GLN A 35 9.42 -5.94 0.41
N SER A 36 9.20 -7.06 -0.28
CA SER A 36 7.88 -7.69 -0.35
C SER A 36 7.99 -9.20 -0.54
N ASN A 37 6.85 -9.89 -0.41
CA ASN A 37 6.76 -11.28 -0.82
C ASN A 37 6.95 -11.40 -2.35
N PRO A 38 7.36 -12.57 -2.86
CA PRO A 38 7.38 -12.84 -4.29
C PRO A 38 5.95 -12.78 -4.84
N GLY A 39 5.70 -11.84 -5.74
CA GLY A 39 4.39 -11.62 -6.35
C GLY A 39 4.51 -10.64 -7.51
N THR A 40 3.84 -10.94 -8.62
CA THR A 40 3.88 -10.11 -9.83
C THR A 40 3.25 -8.74 -9.59
N GLU A 41 2.32 -8.65 -8.63
CA GLU A 41 1.68 -7.41 -8.21
C GLU A 41 2.70 -6.37 -7.66
N ASN A 42 3.86 -6.84 -7.18
CA ASN A 42 4.90 -5.99 -6.60
C ASN A 42 5.97 -5.55 -7.62
N PHE A 43 5.94 -6.06 -8.86
CA PHE A 43 6.97 -5.76 -9.87
C PHE A 43 7.03 -4.27 -10.22
N ARG A 44 5.89 -3.60 -10.28
CA ARG A 44 5.82 -2.14 -10.52
C ARG A 44 6.47 -1.35 -9.39
N ILE A 45 6.29 -1.74 -8.13
CA ILE A 45 7.01 -1.13 -7.00
C ILE A 45 8.51 -1.35 -7.14
N ALA A 46 8.94 -2.59 -7.41
CA ALA A 46 10.36 -2.91 -7.54
C ALA A 46 11.04 -2.10 -8.66
N ASN A 47 10.38 -1.98 -9.81
CA ASN A 47 10.85 -1.18 -10.95
C ASN A 47 10.88 0.32 -10.62
N ALA A 48 9.78 0.86 -10.07
CA ALA A 48 9.67 2.27 -9.70
C ALA A 48 10.71 2.67 -8.65
N GLN A 49 10.87 1.88 -7.60
CA GLN A 49 11.87 2.10 -6.56
C GLN A 49 13.29 2.09 -7.14
N THR A 50 13.60 1.09 -7.96
CA THR A 50 14.91 0.98 -8.61
C THR A 50 15.19 2.19 -9.49
N LEU A 51 14.21 2.64 -10.26
CA LEU A 51 14.36 3.82 -11.10
C LEU A 51 14.57 5.09 -10.28
N LEU A 52 13.77 5.33 -9.24
CA LEU A 52 13.91 6.50 -8.37
C LEU A 52 15.29 6.56 -7.71
N GLN A 53 15.78 5.42 -7.22
CA GLN A 53 17.12 5.31 -6.63
C GLN A 53 18.23 5.53 -7.66
N GLN A 54 18.15 4.92 -8.84
CA GLN A 54 19.17 5.09 -9.90
C GLN A 54 19.19 6.51 -10.48
N MET A 55 18.06 7.21 -10.48
CA MET A 55 18.00 8.64 -10.82
C MET A 55 18.68 9.52 -9.78
N HIS A 56 18.64 9.12 -8.51
CA HIS A 56 19.30 9.82 -7.41
C HIS A 56 20.80 9.51 -7.33
N ASP A 57 21.20 8.23 -7.44
CA ASP A 57 22.59 7.77 -7.45
C ASP A 57 22.89 6.90 -8.69
N PRO A 58 23.59 7.45 -9.70
CA PRO A 58 23.98 6.73 -10.91
C PRO A 58 24.85 5.49 -10.66
N ASN A 59 25.52 5.36 -9.50
CA ASN A 59 26.33 4.18 -9.18
C ASN A 59 25.49 2.92 -8.93
N LEU A 60 24.20 3.08 -8.65
CA LEU A 60 23.26 1.98 -8.46
C LEU A 60 22.76 1.39 -9.79
N HIS A 61 23.23 1.92 -10.93
CA HIS A 61 22.84 1.42 -12.24
C HIS A 61 23.21 -0.06 -12.41
N GLY A 62 22.25 -0.85 -12.85
CA GLY A 62 22.42 -2.31 -13.00
C GLY A 62 22.08 -3.13 -11.74
N TYR A 63 21.69 -2.49 -10.62
CA TYR A 63 21.25 -3.18 -9.40
C TYR A 63 19.79 -2.90 -9.07
N ILE A 64 19.03 -3.94 -8.69
CA ILE A 64 17.65 -3.81 -8.20
C ILE A 64 17.64 -3.29 -6.76
N GLN A 65 16.82 -2.27 -6.47
CA GLN A 65 16.69 -1.66 -5.14
C GLN A 65 15.45 -2.18 -4.38
N HIS A 66 15.19 -3.47 -4.57
CA HIS A 66 14.07 -4.18 -3.99
C HIS A 66 14.51 -5.59 -3.61
N GLN A 67 14.06 -6.09 -2.47
CA GLN A 67 14.36 -7.44 -2.00
C GLN A 67 13.10 -8.31 -1.92
N TRP A 68 13.15 -9.42 -2.63
CA TRP A 68 12.13 -10.47 -2.55
C TRP A 68 12.35 -11.31 -1.30
N MET A 69 11.39 -11.27 -0.37
CA MET A 69 11.44 -12.02 0.87
C MET A 69 10.71 -13.33 0.72
N CYS A 70 11.46 -14.42 0.52
CA CYS A 70 10.93 -15.77 0.66
C CYS A 70 10.52 -16.04 2.13
N THR A 71 9.62 -17.01 2.30
CA THR A 71 8.95 -17.41 3.56
C THR A 71 9.78 -17.18 4.82
N LYS A 72 9.17 -16.54 5.85
CA LYS A 72 9.73 -16.21 7.18
C LYS A 72 10.62 -14.97 7.28
N LYS A 73 10.90 -14.24 6.20
CA LYS A 73 11.68 -12.98 6.27
C LYS A 73 10.81 -11.71 6.34
N ASN A 74 9.52 -11.78 5.99
CA ASN A 74 8.60 -10.62 5.98
C ASN A 74 7.88 -10.37 7.33
N ILE A 75 8.60 -10.53 8.44
CA ILE A 75 8.01 -10.64 9.79
C ILE A 75 7.29 -9.35 10.22
N LYS A 76 7.83 -8.17 9.88
CA LYS A 76 7.26 -6.89 10.36
C LYS A 76 5.89 -6.59 9.75
N PRO A 77 5.70 -6.59 8.41
CA PRO A 77 4.39 -6.48 7.79
C PRO A 77 3.42 -7.59 8.23
N GLU A 78 3.88 -8.84 8.37
CA GLU A 78 3.03 -9.95 8.84
C GLU A 78 2.53 -9.73 10.27
N ILE A 79 3.37 -9.26 11.18
CA ILE A 79 2.95 -8.89 12.55
C ILE A 79 1.94 -7.75 12.52
N ALA A 80 2.21 -6.70 11.74
CA ALA A 80 1.29 -5.56 11.62
C ALA A 80 -0.07 -5.98 11.07
N TRP A 81 -0.08 -6.87 10.07
CA TRP A 81 -1.29 -7.47 9.50
C TRP A 81 -2.03 -8.31 10.54
N SER A 82 -1.33 -9.20 11.25
CA SER A 82 -1.93 -10.01 12.33
C SER A 82 -2.56 -9.13 13.41
N GLN A 83 -1.88 -8.05 13.81
CA GLN A 83 -2.43 -7.10 14.78
C GLN A 83 -3.69 -6.39 14.25
N LEU A 84 -3.70 -5.99 12.98
CA LEU A 84 -4.89 -5.44 12.35
C LEU A 84 -6.06 -6.45 12.40
N CYS A 85 -5.83 -7.69 12.01
CA CYS A 85 -6.84 -8.74 12.03
C CYS A 85 -7.37 -9.05 13.44
N HIS A 86 -6.54 -8.90 14.49
CA HIS A 86 -6.98 -9.19 15.86
C HIS A 86 -7.61 -7.99 16.59
N CYS A 87 -7.18 -6.77 16.30
CA CYS A 87 -7.59 -5.58 17.05
C CYS A 87 -8.62 -4.72 16.32
N PHE A 88 -8.60 -4.72 14.98
CA PHE A 88 -9.46 -3.87 14.16
C PHE A 88 -10.60 -4.68 13.54
N ALA A 89 -10.27 -5.75 12.81
CA ALA A 89 -11.23 -6.50 11.99
C ALA A 89 -12.46 -7.06 12.74
N PRO A 90 -12.37 -7.64 13.95
CA PRO A 90 -13.49 -8.38 14.55
C PRO A 90 -14.75 -7.52 14.76
N GLY A 91 -14.55 -6.24 15.06
CA GLY A 91 -15.65 -5.30 15.23
C GLY A 91 -16.39 -5.00 13.92
N PHE A 92 -15.71 -5.07 12.78
CA PHE A 92 -16.31 -4.86 11.46
C PHE A 92 -16.86 -6.15 10.89
N GLU A 93 -16.16 -7.28 11.06
CA GLU A 93 -16.63 -8.61 10.65
C GLU A 93 -17.99 -8.90 11.27
N SER A 94 -18.17 -8.71 12.59
CA SER A 94 -19.47 -8.90 13.24
C SER A 94 -20.58 -7.99 12.69
N LEU A 95 -20.24 -6.76 12.28
CA LEU A 95 -21.20 -5.85 11.63
C LEU A 95 -21.57 -6.34 10.23
N LEU A 96 -20.58 -6.84 9.49
CA LEU A 96 -20.78 -7.36 8.14
C LEU A 96 -21.61 -8.66 8.17
N ASP A 97 -21.30 -9.57 9.08
CA ASP A 97 -22.03 -10.81 9.34
C ASP A 97 -23.50 -10.54 9.64
N THR A 98 -23.79 -9.51 10.43
CA THR A 98 -25.18 -9.10 10.71
C THR A 98 -25.97 -8.78 9.44
N GLY A 99 -25.35 -8.09 8.47
CA GLY A 99 -26.00 -7.78 7.20
C GLY A 99 -26.20 -9.00 6.30
N MET A 100 -25.29 -9.98 6.38
CA MET A 100 -25.44 -11.26 5.68
C MET A 100 -26.54 -12.13 6.31
N ASP A 101 -26.56 -12.24 7.64
CA ASP A 101 -27.53 -13.06 8.38
C ASP A 101 -28.98 -12.56 8.21
N ILE A 102 -29.17 -11.24 8.14
CA ILE A 102 -30.47 -10.62 7.88
C ILE A 102 -30.87 -10.74 6.39
N GLY A 103 -29.90 -10.98 5.50
CA GLY A 103 -30.10 -11.09 4.06
C GLY A 103 -30.10 -9.76 3.31
N TRP A 104 -29.50 -8.71 3.88
CA TRP A 104 -29.31 -7.43 3.16
C TRP A 104 -28.23 -7.53 2.09
N TYR A 105 -27.23 -8.39 2.30
CA TYR A 105 -26.15 -8.62 1.37
C TYR A 105 -25.93 -10.11 1.15
N ASP A 106 -25.89 -10.55 -0.11
CA ASP A 106 -25.54 -11.92 -0.48
C ASP A 106 -24.37 -11.91 -1.50
N PRO A 107 -23.16 -12.33 -1.08
CA PRO A 107 -21.99 -12.41 -1.94
C PRO A 107 -22.16 -13.33 -3.17
N ASN A 108 -23.04 -14.32 -3.08
CA ASN A 108 -23.28 -15.27 -4.18
C ASN A 108 -24.30 -14.71 -5.19
N ASN A 109 -25.19 -13.83 -4.75
CA ASN A 109 -26.20 -13.17 -5.58
C ASN A 109 -25.63 -11.95 -6.34
N THR A 110 -24.56 -11.34 -5.80
CA THR A 110 -23.85 -10.20 -6.42
C THR A 110 -23.14 -10.54 -7.73
N LEU A 111 -22.80 -11.82 -7.97
CA LEU A 111 -22.10 -12.25 -9.18
C LEU A 111 -23.04 -12.78 -10.29
N GLN A 112 -24.30 -13.10 -9.99
CA GLN A 112 -25.21 -13.76 -10.95
C GLN A 112 -26.48 -12.98 -11.30
N LEU A 113 -27.03 -12.12 -10.43
CA LEU A 113 -28.35 -11.50 -10.66
C LEU A 113 -28.38 -9.98 -10.44
N ASN A 114 -27.47 -9.39 -9.65
CA ASN A 114 -27.39 -7.94 -9.49
C ASN A 114 -25.96 -7.44 -9.17
N PRO A 115 -25.12 -7.17 -10.18
CA PRO A 115 -23.77 -6.62 -9.96
C PRO A 115 -23.79 -5.24 -9.30
N ALA A 116 -24.92 -4.53 -9.34
CA ALA A 116 -25.07 -3.25 -8.65
C ALA A 116 -25.00 -3.40 -7.12
N CYS A 117 -25.48 -4.51 -6.55
CA CYS A 117 -25.46 -4.70 -5.09
C CYS A 117 -24.04 -4.74 -4.52
N GLY A 118 -23.11 -5.40 -5.23
CA GLY A 118 -21.70 -5.44 -4.84
C GLY A 118 -20.99 -4.10 -5.04
N MET A 119 -21.32 -3.39 -6.12
CA MET A 119 -20.75 -2.07 -6.41
C MET A 119 -21.24 -1.00 -5.42
N VAL A 120 -22.53 -1.00 -5.06
CA VAL A 120 -23.08 -0.12 -4.01
C VAL A 120 -22.47 -0.44 -2.66
N PHE A 121 -22.23 -1.72 -2.37
CA PHE A 121 -21.54 -2.13 -1.15
C PHE A 121 -20.14 -1.53 -1.12
N CYS A 122 -19.35 -1.69 -2.19
CA CYS A 122 -18.03 -1.07 -2.31
C CYS A 122 -18.10 0.45 -2.12
N TRP A 123 -19.04 1.11 -2.81
CA TRP A 123 -19.23 2.57 -2.77
C TRP A 123 -19.52 3.11 -1.37
N VAL A 124 -20.32 2.40 -0.57
CA VAL A 124 -20.68 2.81 0.80
C VAL A 124 -19.61 2.39 1.82
N PHE A 125 -19.19 1.12 1.79
CA PHE A 125 -18.35 0.55 2.84
C PHE A 125 -16.88 0.90 2.69
N ILE A 126 -16.30 0.91 1.49
CA ILE A 126 -14.86 1.11 1.33
C ILE A 126 -14.41 2.50 1.83
N PRO A 127 -15.07 3.62 1.45
CA PRO A 127 -14.70 4.93 1.98
C PRO A 127 -14.86 5.03 3.50
N TRP A 128 -15.93 4.45 4.05
CA TRP A 128 -16.15 4.45 5.50
C TRP A 128 -15.08 3.63 6.23
N LEU A 129 -14.81 2.40 5.78
CA LEU A 129 -13.74 1.55 6.34
C LEU A 129 -12.37 2.20 6.22
N GLN A 130 -12.10 2.93 5.13
CA GLN A 130 -10.85 3.66 4.98
C GLN A 130 -10.69 4.76 6.05
N VAL A 131 -11.76 5.48 6.40
CA VAL A 131 -11.72 6.48 7.49
C VAL A 131 -11.40 5.81 8.82
N GLU A 132 -12.07 4.70 9.14
CA GLU A 132 -11.79 3.95 10.37
C GLU A 132 -10.36 3.39 10.39
N LEU A 133 -9.87 2.93 9.24
CA LEU A 133 -8.51 2.41 9.09
C LEU A 133 -7.45 3.53 9.23
N ASN A 134 -7.73 4.74 8.76
CA ASN A 134 -6.86 5.90 8.96
C ASN A 134 -6.76 6.23 10.46
N ASN A 135 -7.89 6.25 11.18
CA ASN A 135 -7.90 6.45 12.63
C ASN A 135 -7.06 5.39 13.36
N TYR A 136 -7.15 4.14 12.93
CA TYR A 136 -6.33 3.05 13.45
C TYR A 136 -4.83 3.27 13.17
N GLN A 137 -4.47 3.66 11.93
CA GLN A 137 -3.10 3.98 11.56
C GLN A 137 -2.53 5.09 12.42
N ASP A 138 -3.26 6.20 12.57
CA ASP A 138 -2.85 7.34 13.40
C ASP A 138 -2.61 6.92 14.84
N HIS A 139 -3.52 6.12 15.41
CA HIS A 139 -3.36 5.59 16.75
C HIS A 139 -2.09 4.72 16.87
N ILE A 140 -1.85 3.80 15.92
CA ILE A 140 -0.70 2.90 15.95
C ILE A 140 0.63 3.64 15.76
N ASN A 141 0.64 4.64 14.89
CA ASN A 141 1.80 5.46 14.55
C ASN A 141 2.19 6.44 15.68
N ASN A 142 1.20 6.95 16.42
CA ASN A 142 1.40 7.91 17.51
C ASN A 142 1.45 7.29 18.92
N SER A 143 1.17 5.99 19.05
CA SER A 143 1.24 5.31 20.35
C SER A 143 2.63 4.75 20.62
N GLN A 144 3.13 5.01 21.83
CA GLN A 144 4.41 4.47 22.30
C GLN A 144 4.37 2.94 22.31
N LYS A 145 5.35 2.30 21.66
CA LYS A 145 5.48 0.84 21.69
C LYS A 145 6.11 0.38 23.00
N HIS A 146 5.65 -0.76 23.49
CA HIS A 146 6.22 -1.37 24.70
C HIS A 146 7.72 -1.64 24.50
N ARG A 147 8.53 -1.20 25.47
CA ARG A 147 9.98 -1.38 25.43
C ARG A 147 10.34 -2.85 25.58
N ASP A 148 11.08 -3.37 24.62
CA ASP A 148 11.69 -4.70 24.72
C ASP A 148 13.20 -4.54 24.84
N LYS A 149 13.75 -4.94 26.00
CA LYS A 149 15.17 -4.81 26.32
C LYS A 149 16.08 -5.70 25.46
N TRP A 150 15.51 -6.70 24.77
CA TRP A 150 16.25 -7.64 23.94
C TRP A 150 16.28 -7.22 22.46
N LYS A 151 15.57 -6.15 22.09
CA LYS A 151 15.54 -5.63 20.72
C LYS A 151 16.45 -4.42 20.58
N VAL A 152 17.26 -4.43 19.52
CA VAL A 152 18.18 -3.34 19.14
C VAL A 152 17.46 -2.19 18.42
N THR A 153 16.20 -2.38 18.03
CA THR A 153 15.40 -1.33 17.36
C THR A 153 15.13 -0.15 18.28
N PRO A 154 15.02 1.08 17.74
CA PRO A 154 14.71 2.27 18.54
C PRO A 154 13.40 2.11 19.32
N HIS A 155 13.38 2.63 20.54
CA HIS A 155 12.23 2.58 21.45
C HIS A 155 11.57 3.95 21.55
N GLY A 156 10.25 4.03 21.37
CA GLY A 156 9.55 5.31 21.37
C GLY A 156 8.24 5.26 20.60
N ILE A 157 7.74 6.46 20.29
CA ILE A 157 6.58 6.65 19.41
C ILE A 157 7.08 6.52 17.97
N PRO A 158 6.50 5.64 17.12
CA PRO A 158 6.94 5.44 15.75
C PRO A 158 7.07 6.73 14.95
N GLU A 159 6.08 7.63 15.04
CA GLU A 159 6.09 8.94 14.37
C GLU A 159 7.31 9.79 14.78
N LEU A 160 7.65 9.84 16.07
CA LEU A 160 8.79 10.62 16.55
C LEU A 160 10.13 10.00 16.17
N ILE A 161 10.26 8.67 16.26
CA ILE A 161 11.46 7.95 15.79
C ILE A 161 11.65 8.18 14.30
N HIS A 162 10.54 8.15 13.55
CA HIS A 162 10.54 8.35 12.12
C HIS A 162 11.01 9.76 11.76
N THR A 163 10.49 10.80 12.43
CA THR A 163 10.82 12.20 12.10
C THR A 163 12.16 12.66 12.69
N CYS A 164 12.56 12.15 13.86
CA CYS A 164 13.74 12.57 14.61
C CYS A 164 14.63 11.36 14.99
N ALA A 165 15.06 10.57 14.00
CA ALA A 165 15.79 9.32 14.24
C ALA A 165 17.03 9.49 15.14
N GLU A 166 17.78 10.58 14.98
CA GLU A 166 19.00 10.89 15.75
C GLU A 166 18.73 11.00 17.26
N ASP A 167 17.61 11.61 17.67
CA ASP A 167 17.22 11.75 19.08
C ASP A 167 16.95 10.39 19.75
N TYR A 168 16.66 9.37 18.95
CA TYR A 168 16.44 7.99 19.39
C TYR A 168 17.66 7.09 19.15
N GLY A 169 18.81 7.66 18.77
CA GLY A 169 20.03 6.93 18.47
C GLY A 169 19.91 5.99 17.26
N ALA A 170 19.02 6.29 16.32
CA ALA A 170 18.78 5.53 15.10
C ALA A 170 19.37 6.24 13.87
N LEU A 171 19.73 5.46 12.86
CA LEU A 171 20.12 5.97 11.55
C LEU A 171 18.89 6.30 10.71
N ASP A 172 18.97 7.39 9.94
CA ASP A 172 17.97 7.74 8.95
C ASP A 172 18.33 7.17 7.57
N PHE A 173 17.42 6.39 6.99
CA PHE A 173 17.61 5.71 5.72
C PHE A 173 16.66 6.23 4.62
N LYS A 174 16.14 7.45 4.81
CA LYS A 174 15.36 8.16 3.81
C LYS A 174 16.24 8.69 2.69
N VAL A 175 15.77 8.57 1.46
CA VAL A 175 16.35 9.21 0.28
C VAL A 175 15.36 10.24 -0.23
N MET A 176 15.73 11.52 -0.15
CA MET A 176 14.86 12.61 -0.57
C MET A 176 14.63 12.56 -2.08
N VAL A 177 13.38 12.71 -2.50
CA VAL A 177 13.02 12.69 -3.93
C VAL A 177 12.31 13.97 -4.33
N LEU A 178 12.62 14.48 -5.52
CA LEU A 178 11.96 15.66 -6.05
C LEU A 178 10.56 15.29 -6.56
N PRO A 179 9.52 16.13 -6.33
CA PRO A 179 8.17 15.88 -6.84
C PRO A 179 8.11 15.64 -8.35
N ALA A 180 8.96 16.33 -9.12
CA ALA A 180 9.06 16.13 -10.57
C ALA A 180 9.51 14.70 -10.97
N THR A 181 10.38 14.09 -10.16
CA THR A 181 10.87 12.72 -10.37
C THR A 181 9.78 11.69 -10.05
N ILE A 182 9.01 11.91 -8.97
CA ILE A 182 7.85 11.07 -8.63
C ILE A 182 6.84 11.10 -9.79
N GLU A 183 6.52 12.28 -10.29
CA GLU A 183 5.56 12.45 -11.40
C GLU A 183 6.04 11.80 -12.70
N GLN A 184 7.35 11.83 -12.99
CA GLN A 184 7.93 11.13 -14.14
C GLN A 184 7.74 9.61 -14.00
N VAL A 185 8.01 9.04 -12.83
CA VAL A 185 7.85 7.61 -12.58
C VAL A 185 6.37 7.21 -12.58
N ARG A 186 5.49 8.05 -12.04
CA ARG A 186 4.03 7.88 -12.08
C ARG A 186 3.53 7.77 -13.52
N LYS A 187 3.94 8.70 -14.39
CA LYS A 187 3.60 8.68 -15.83
C LYS A 187 4.13 7.47 -16.58
N LEU A 188 5.24 6.89 -16.14
CA LEU A 188 5.86 5.73 -16.78
C LEU A 188 5.14 4.43 -16.45
N TYR A 189 4.71 4.27 -15.19
CA TYR A 189 4.23 2.98 -14.68
C TYR A 189 2.75 2.96 -14.27
N ILE A 190 2.03 4.08 -14.36
CA ILE A 190 0.61 4.12 -14.03
C ILE A 190 -0.17 4.69 -15.21
N ASN A 191 -1.16 3.94 -15.69
CA ASN A 191 -2.17 4.47 -16.60
C ASN A 191 -3.27 5.14 -15.76
N PRO A 192 -3.40 6.47 -15.75
CA PRO A 192 -4.38 7.16 -14.91
C PRO A 192 -5.83 6.86 -15.28
N ASN A 193 -6.07 6.34 -16.49
CA ASN A 193 -7.41 5.96 -16.97
C ASN A 193 -7.71 4.47 -16.77
N HIS A 194 -6.88 3.76 -16.00
CA HIS A 194 -7.09 2.34 -15.71
C HIS A 194 -8.31 2.17 -14.79
N THR A 195 -9.22 1.27 -15.15
CA THR A 195 -10.49 1.04 -14.44
C THR A 195 -10.32 0.57 -13.01
N VAL A 196 -9.16 -0.01 -12.65
CA VAL A 196 -8.82 -0.39 -11.27
C VAL A 196 -8.90 0.77 -10.27
N PHE A 197 -8.70 2.01 -10.73
CA PHE A 197 -8.81 3.21 -9.90
C PHE A 197 -10.27 3.65 -9.69
N ASP A 198 -11.20 3.12 -10.47
CA ASP A 198 -12.62 3.35 -10.30
C ASP A 198 -13.20 2.33 -9.33
N LEU A 199 -13.56 2.78 -8.12
CA LEU A 199 -14.23 1.96 -7.10
C LEU A 199 -15.51 1.31 -7.64
N VAL A 200 -16.23 2.09 -8.46
CA VAL A 200 -17.36 1.66 -9.26
C VAL A 200 -17.29 2.39 -10.61
N PRO A 201 -17.78 1.78 -11.71
CA PRO A 201 -17.72 2.41 -13.03
C PRO A 201 -18.33 3.83 -13.05
N PRO A 202 -17.76 4.79 -13.80
CA PRO A 202 -18.14 6.21 -13.72
C PRO A 202 -19.64 6.49 -13.93
N ALA A 203 -20.28 5.78 -14.86
CA ALA A 203 -21.71 5.92 -15.12
C ALA A 203 -22.56 5.49 -13.90
N LEU A 204 -22.20 4.38 -13.28
CA LEU A 204 -22.85 3.89 -12.07
C LEU A 204 -22.55 4.78 -10.87
N ASN A 205 -21.32 5.27 -10.73
CA ASN A 205 -20.94 6.22 -9.68
C ASN A 205 -21.84 7.46 -9.69
N ALA A 206 -22.05 8.06 -10.87
CA ALA A 206 -22.91 9.23 -11.02
C ALA A 206 -24.35 8.94 -10.58
N PHE A 207 -24.84 7.74 -10.88
CA PHE A 207 -26.18 7.30 -10.51
C PHE A 207 -26.33 7.05 -9.01
N ILE A 208 -25.41 6.29 -8.39
CA ILE A 208 -25.38 6.07 -6.93
C ILE A 208 -25.31 7.40 -6.19
N LYS A 209 -24.45 8.32 -6.66
CA LYS A 209 -24.31 9.66 -6.08
C LYS A 209 -25.61 10.46 -6.19
N ALA A 210 -26.35 10.36 -7.29
CA ALA A 210 -27.66 11.00 -7.42
C ALA A 210 -28.67 10.44 -6.41
N CYS A 211 -28.73 9.12 -6.23
CA CYS A 211 -29.57 8.50 -5.20
C CYS A 211 -29.18 8.95 -3.79
N TYR A 212 -27.88 8.96 -3.47
CA TYR A 212 -27.38 9.41 -2.17
C TYR A 212 -27.69 10.89 -1.89
N LEU A 213 -27.63 11.76 -2.91
CA LEU A 213 -28.04 13.16 -2.80
C LEU A 213 -29.55 13.30 -2.55
N GLN A 214 -30.39 12.46 -3.19
CA GLN A 214 -31.84 12.45 -2.94
C GLN A 214 -32.19 12.04 -1.51
N LEU A 215 -31.40 11.17 -0.89
CA LEU A 215 -31.51 10.81 0.53
C LEU A 215 -31.04 11.91 1.49
N GLY A 216 -30.57 13.05 0.97
CA GLY A 216 -30.05 14.15 1.78
C GLY A 216 -28.60 13.95 2.25
N SER A 217 -27.84 13.05 1.62
CA SER A 217 -26.44 12.75 1.97
C SER A 217 -26.25 12.33 3.45
N PRO A 218 -26.93 11.26 3.89
CA PRO A 218 -26.86 10.81 5.28
C PRO A 218 -25.43 10.41 5.69
N SER A 219 -25.03 10.74 6.92
CA SER A 219 -23.70 10.37 7.43
C SER A 219 -23.56 8.85 7.54
N VAL A 220 -22.52 8.30 6.92
CA VAL A 220 -22.18 6.87 6.98
C VAL A 220 -21.31 6.62 8.21
N GLY A 221 -21.79 5.75 9.10
CA GLY A 221 -21.07 5.32 10.29
C GLY A 221 -21.52 3.94 10.73
N ARG A 222 -20.92 3.41 11.79
CA ARG A 222 -21.12 2.01 12.25
C ARG A 222 -22.59 1.59 12.38
N THR A 223 -23.45 2.47 12.87
CA THR A 223 -24.89 2.18 13.08
C THR A 223 -25.77 2.53 11.89
N SER A 224 -25.29 3.32 10.93
CA SER A 224 -26.07 3.81 9.78
C SER A 224 -25.63 3.22 8.44
N VAL A 225 -24.45 2.61 8.35
CA VAL A 225 -23.86 2.13 7.09
C VAL A 225 -24.77 1.17 6.34
N TRP A 226 -25.39 0.22 7.04
CA TRP A 226 -26.34 -0.71 6.44
C TRP A 226 -27.65 -0.03 6.01
N THR A 227 -28.16 0.91 6.81
CA THR A 227 -29.35 1.69 6.45
C THR A 227 -29.11 2.50 5.19
N VAL A 228 -27.99 3.21 5.10
CA VAL A 228 -27.62 3.98 3.90
C VAL A 228 -27.45 3.06 2.69
N TYR A 229 -26.83 1.90 2.87
CA TYR A 229 -26.70 0.89 1.82
C TYR A 229 -28.07 0.44 1.29
N CYS A 230 -28.99 0.03 2.17
CA CYS A 230 -30.33 -0.40 1.80
C CYS A 230 -31.14 0.74 1.14
N ASP A 231 -31.12 1.95 1.71
CA ASP A 231 -31.85 3.10 1.18
C ASP A 231 -31.41 3.46 -0.24
N ILE A 232 -30.09 3.39 -0.52
CA ILE A 232 -29.56 3.59 -1.87
C ILE A 232 -30.08 2.49 -2.79
N LEU A 233 -29.97 1.23 -2.40
CA LEU A 233 -30.44 0.11 -3.23
C LEU A 233 -31.93 0.20 -3.54
N ASP A 234 -32.77 0.55 -2.57
CA ASP A 234 -34.21 0.68 -2.75
C ASP A 234 -34.54 1.79 -3.76
N LEU A 235 -33.85 2.94 -3.69
CA LEU A 235 -34.00 4.01 -4.69
C LEU A 235 -33.54 3.58 -6.08
N MET A 236 -32.45 2.81 -6.16
CA MET A 236 -31.94 2.30 -7.43
C MET A 236 -32.93 1.32 -8.06
N GLN A 237 -33.50 0.40 -7.28
CA GLN A 237 -34.50 -0.57 -7.76
C GLN A 237 -35.80 0.10 -8.24
N GLN A 238 -36.17 1.24 -7.66
CA GLN A 238 -37.34 2.02 -8.07
C GLN A 238 -37.10 2.86 -9.33
N SER A 239 -35.87 2.95 -9.82
CA SER A 239 -35.52 3.78 -10.98
C SER A 239 -35.51 2.98 -12.28
N GLU A 240 -36.20 3.50 -13.30
CA GLU A 240 -36.29 2.88 -14.64
C GLU A 240 -34.94 2.83 -15.40
N GLY A 241 -33.93 3.59 -14.97
CA GLY A 241 -32.63 3.71 -15.65
C GLY A 241 -31.61 2.59 -15.37
N MET A 242 -31.88 1.71 -14.40
CA MET A 242 -30.92 0.69 -13.93
C MET A 242 -30.47 -0.32 -14.99
N PRO A 243 -31.35 -0.91 -15.83
CA PRO A 243 -30.93 -1.93 -16.79
C PRO A 243 -29.92 -1.42 -17.82
N ALA A 244 -30.05 -0.16 -18.25
CA ALA A 244 -29.16 0.44 -19.24
C ALA A 244 -27.77 0.76 -18.68
N ILE A 245 -27.68 1.12 -17.39
CA ILE A 245 -26.40 1.41 -16.73
C ILE A 245 -25.61 0.11 -16.54
N LEU A 246 -26.28 -0.99 -16.17
CA LEU A 246 -25.60 -2.27 -15.94
C LEU A 246 -25.00 -2.87 -17.22
N THR A 247 -25.69 -2.74 -18.36
CA THR A 247 -25.14 -3.17 -19.67
C THR A 247 -23.88 -2.40 -20.07
N VAL A 248 -23.77 -1.11 -19.72
CA VAL A 248 -22.56 -0.32 -20.00
C VAL A 248 -21.39 -0.75 -19.09
N THR A 249 -21.68 -1.19 -17.86
CA THR A 249 -20.64 -1.58 -16.91
C THR A 249 -20.00 -2.95 -17.19
N GLU A 250 -20.72 -3.89 -17.82
CA GLU A 250 -20.17 -5.20 -18.19
C GLU A 250 -19.06 -5.10 -19.24
N ASP A 251 -19.17 -4.15 -20.19
CA ASP A 251 -18.16 -3.91 -21.23
C ASP A 251 -16.84 -3.32 -20.68
N HIS A 252 -16.86 -2.70 -19.50
CA HIS A 252 -15.69 -2.07 -18.87
C HIS A 252 -14.87 -3.00 -17.98
N ALA A 253 -15.36 -4.21 -17.66
CA ALA A 253 -14.77 -5.10 -16.65
C ALA A 253 -13.53 -5.91 -17.10
N THR A 254 -13.03 -5.71 -18.33
CA THR A 254 -12.02 -6.60 -18.96
C THR A 254 -10.69 -5.95 -19.30
N MET A 255 -10.30 -4.88 -18.61
CA MET A 255 -8.92 -4.38 -18.70
C MET A 255 -8.05 -5.15 -17.69
N ASP A 256 -7.46 -6.26 -18.15
CA ASP A 256 -6.43 -7.00 -17.41
C ASP A 256 -5.23 -6.09 -17.15
N ASP A 257 -4.58 -6.27 -15.99
CA ASP A 257 -3.33 -5.58 -15.67
C ASP A 257 -2.30 -5.96 -16.74
N GLU A 258 -1.84 -4.99 -17.54
CA GLU A 258 -0.76 -5.24 -18.49
C GLU A 258 0.44 -5.79 -17.73
N GLU A 259 0.79 -7.05 -18.02
CA GLU A 259 1.84 -7.78 -17.31
C GLU A 259 3.18 -7.09 -17.57
N LEU A 260 3.62 -6.27 -16.60
CA LEU A 260 4.89 -5.58 -16.66
C LEU A 260 5.99 -6.47 -16.08
N ASN A 261 6.95 -6.83 -16.93
CA ASN A 261 8.13 -7.58 -16.49
C ASN A 261 9.08 -6.73 -15.62
N LEU A 262 9.86 -7.40 -14.77
CA LEU A 262 10.97 -6.76 -14.09
C LEU A 262 11.97 -6.19 -15.11
N LEU A 263 12.60 -5.06 -14.76
CA LEU A 263 13.62 -4.45 -15.60
C LEU A 263 14.73 -5.48 -15.91
N PRO A 264 15.02 -5.76 -17.20
CA PRO A 264 15.95 -6.82 -17.58
C PRO A 264 17.39 -6.44 -17.26
N GLY A 265 18.22 -7.44 -16.96
CA GLY A 265 19.66 -7.25 -16.74
C GLY A 265 20.03 -6.61 -15.40
N LEU A 266 19.10 -6.51 -14.46
CA LEU A 266 19.40 -6.11 -13.09
C LEU A 266 19.99 -7.28 -12.31
N HIS A 267 21.07 -7.01 -11.59
CA HIS A 267 21.63 -7.92 -10.60
C HIS A 267 20.97 -7.66 -9.24
N ASP A 268 20.77 -8.74 -8.48
CA ASP A 268 20.41 -8.61 -7.08
C ASP A 268 21.48 -7.79 -6.37
N LEU A 269 21.05 -6.86 -5.52
CA LEU A 269 21.92 -6.31 -4.49
C LEU A 269 22.49 -7.50 -3.73
N LEU A 270 23.81 -7.74 -3.84
CA LEU A 270 24.48 -8.80 -3.10
C LEU A 270 23.98 -8.76 -1.65
N GLU A 271 23.70 -9.91 -1.04
CA GLU A 271 23.65 -10.04 0.43
C GLU A 271 25.06 -9.72 0.93
N MET A 272 25.47 -8.46 0.83
CA MET A 272 26.70 -7.99 1.44
C MET A 272 26.38 -8.02 2.92
N GLU A 273 26.94 -9.03 3.60
CA GLU A 273 27.01 -9.09 5.06
C GLU A 273 27.54 -7.76 5.66
N ASP A 274 28.17 -6.90 4.84
CA ASP A 274 28.74 -5.59 5.19
C ASP A 274 28.17 -4.35 4.46
N TYR A 275 27.14 -4.43 3.59
CA TYR A 275 26.57 -3.24 2.93
C TYR A 275 25.39 -2.70 3.71
N MET A 276 25.72 -2.07 4.83
CA MET A 276 24.81 -1.13 5.49
C MET A 276 24.98 0.19 4.74
N GLY A 277 24.09 0.47 3.79
CA GLY A 277 24.11 1.71 3.01
C GLY A 277 24.42 2.92 3.89
N GLY A 278 25.45 3.67 3.50
CA GLY A 278 25.95 4.81 4.28
C GLY A 278 27.24 4.54 5.07
N VAL A 279 28.22 3.81 4.51
CA VAL A 279 29.60 4.01 5.00
C VAL A 279 30.03 5.42 4.60
N ALA A 280 30.10 6.30 5.61
CA ALA A 280 30.65 7.66 5.60
C ALA A 280 29.72 8.86 5.28
N ASN A 281 28.46 8.91 5.76
CA ASN A 281 27.68 10.18 5.80
C ASN A 281 27.63 11.01 4.47
N GLY A 282 27.77 10.37 3.30
CA GLY A 282 27.87 11.09 2.02
C GLY A 282 29.26 11.69 1.68
N LEU A 283 30.32 11.30 2.37
CA LEU A 283 31.71 11.61 2.03
C LEU A 283 32.35 10.35 1.43
N GLY A 284 32.51 10.34 0.10
CA GLY A 284 33.05 9.20 -0.64
C GLY A 284 34.43 8.72 -0.17
N LEU A 285 34.80 7.52 -0.62
CA LEU A 285 36.09 6.84 -0.37
C LEU A 285 37.28 7.79 -0.45
N HIS A 286 37.71 8.30 0.70
CA HIS A 286 39.05 8.80 0.89
C HIS A 286 39.66 8.07 2.09
N GLU A 287 40.89 7.61 1.88
CA GLU A 287 41.74 6.88 2.81
C GLU A 287 41.47 5.38 2.96
N CYS A 288 41.67 4.66 1.85
CA CYS A 288 42.29 3.33 1.93
C CYS A 288 43.43 3.22 0.93
N LEU A 289 44.43 4.09 1.09
CA LEU A 289 45.78 3.89 0.58
C LEU A 289 46.74 4.27 1.70
N LEU A 290 47.08 3.29 2.53
CA LEU A 290 48.39 3.13 3.15
C LEU A 290 48.37 1.84 3.96
N GLY A 291 49.13 0.84 3.51
CA GLY A 291 49.45 -0.33 4.33
C GLY A 291 49.41 -1.67 3.60
N SER A 292 50.03 -1.77 2.43
CA SER A 292 50.41 -3.07 1.90
C SER A 292 51.57 -3.67 2.71
N SER A 293 51.48 -5.00 2.89
CA SER A 293 52.60 -5.92 3.13
C SER A 293 53.03 -6.15 4.59
N THR A 294 52.67 -7.31 5.17
CA THR A 294 53.50 -8.53 5.09
C THR A 294 52.96 -9.66 6.00
N ALA A 295 52.89 -10.85 5.40
CA ALA A 295 53.22 -12.16 5.97
C ALA A 295 52.56 -12.67 7.29
N PHE A 296 51.70 -13.68 7.10
CA PHE A 296 51.77 -15.00 7.75
C PHE A 296 52.91 -15.20 8.75
N LEU A 297 52.57 -15.44 10.02
CA LEU A 297 52.86 -16.69 10.78
C LEU A 297 52.63 -16.48 12.28
N SER A 298 52.26 -17.59 12.94
CA SER A 298 52.25 -17.86 14.38
C SER A 298 51.13 -17.19 15.18
N ASN A 299 50.55 -17.76 16.23
CA ASN A 299 50.33 -19.11 16.77
C ASN A 299 49.69 -18.81 18.13
N LEU A 300 48.68 -19.59 18.53
CA LEU A 300 48.23 -19.78 19.92
C LEU A 300 48.15 -18.52 20.81
N PHE A 301 46.92 -18.04 21.04
CA PHE A 301 46.20 -18.22 22.31
C PHE A 301 44.70 -18.08 22.05
#